data_AF-F4MVL7-F1
#
_entry.id   AF-F4MVL7-F1
#
_cell.length_a   1.000
_cell.length_b   1.000
_cell.length_c   1.000
_cell.angle_alpha   90.00
_cell.angle_beta   90.00
_cell.angle_gamma   90.00
#
_symmetry.space_group_name_H-M   'P 1'
#
loop_
_entity.id
_entity.type
_entity.pdbx_description
1 polymer ?
#
loop_
_entity_poly.entity_id
_entity_poly.type
_entity_poly.pdbx_seq_one_letter_code
_entity_poly.pdbx_strand_id
1 'polypeptide(L)' 'MYSSEEPNMAQFLTEDFLLDTEFARRLYHDYAKDQPIYDYHCHLPPEQIAETPVLRICMTSG' A
#
# COMPACT_ATOMS: atom_id res chain seq x y z
N MET A 1 17.93 30.21 -23.58
CA MET A 1 18.50 28.87 -23.76
C MET A 1 18.84 28.32 -22.38
N TYR A 2 17.90 27.65 -21.75
CA TYR A 2 18.09 26.59 -20.76
C TYR A 2 16.67 26.10 -20.50
N SER A 3 16.30 24.99 -21.13
CA SER A 3 15.06 24.29 -20.81
C SER A 3 15.17 23.83 -19.36
N SER A 4 14.28 24.33 -18.52
CA SER A 4 14.10 23.96 -17.12
C SER A 4 13.40 22.60 -17.01
N GLU A 5 13.94 21.57 -17.66
CA GLU A 5 13.46 20.21 -17.48
C GLU A 5 14.24 19.60 -16.31
N GLU A 6 13.72 19.83 -15.10
CA GLU A 6 14.12 19.10 -13.90
C GLU A 6 13.97 17.60 -14.19
N PRO A 7 14.97 16.76 -13.87
CA PRO A 7 14.85 15.33 -14.07
C PRO A 7 13.67 14.82 -13.22
N ASN A 8 12.75 14.09 -13.84
CA ASN A 8 11.68 13.38 -13.16
C ASN A 8 12.31 12.45 -12.12
N MET A 9 12.46 12.94 -10.89
CA MET A 9 12.84 12.10 -9.76
C MET A 9 11.73 11.09 -9.64
N ALA A 10 12.00 9.85 -10.10
CA ALA A 10 11.06 8.75 -10.01
C ALA A 10 10.44 8.81 -8.60
N GLN A 11 9.15 9.14 -8.55
CA GLN A 11 8.50 9.46 -7.29
C GLN A 11 8.66 8.24 -6.38
N PHE A 12 9.20 8.45 -5.17
CA PHE A 12 9.32 7.35 -4.21
C PHE A 12 7.91 6.91 -3.79
N LEU A 13 7.67 5.60 -3.72
CA LEU A 13 6.34 4.99 -3.47
C LEU A 13 5.28 5.36 -4.52
N THR A 14 5.55 5.12 -5.80
CA THR A 14 4.51 5.17 -6.85
C THR A 14 3.49 4.03 -6.69
N GLU A 15 2.39 4.09 -7.45
CA GLU A 15 1.44 2.97 -7.56
C GLU A 15 2.10 1.67 -8.05
N ASP A 16 3.24 1.77 -8.75
CA ASP A 16 4.00 0.62 -9.26
C ASP A 16 5.22 0.29 -8.37
N PHE A 17 5.20 0.71 -7.11
CA PHE A 17 6.28 0.40 -6.18
C PHE A 17 6.48 -1.11 -6.04
N LEU A 18 7.71 -1.57 -6.30
CA LEU A 18 8.11 -2.99 -6.38
C LEU A 18 7.56 -3.78 -7.59
N LEU A 19 6.91 -3.12 -8.55
CA LEU A 19 6.33 -3.74 -9.74
C LEU A 19 7.18 -3.44 -10.99
N ASP A 20 8.31 -4.15 -11.11
CA ASP A 20 9.32 -3.89 -12.16
C ASP A 20 8.87 -4.27 -13.58
N THR A 21 7.87 -5.15 -13.71
CA THR A 21 7.40 -5.68 -15.00
C THR A 21 5.93 -5.33 -15.26
N GLU A 22 5.56 -5.22 -16.54
CA GLU A 22 4.14 -5.04 -16.92
C GLU A 22 3.25 -6.17 -16.41
N PHE A 23 3.78 -7.40 -16.34
CA PHE A 23 3.05 -8.54 -15.80
C PHE A 23 2.80 -8.40 -14.29
N ALA A 24 3.80 -7.95 -13.53
CA ALA A 24 3.64 -7.69 -12.10
C ALA A 24 2.59 -6.61 -11.83
N ARG A 25 2.60 -5.53 -12.62
CA ARG A 25 1.60 -4.44 -12.54
C ARG A 25 0.18 -4.96 -12.75
N ARG A 26 -0.04 -5.72 -13.83
CA ARG A 26 -1.37 -6.30 -14.13
C ARG A 26 -1.84 -7.25 -13.04
N LEU A 27 -0.98 -8.16 -12.58
CA LEU A 27 -1.35 -9.09 -11.52
C LEU A 27 -1.74 -8.37 -10.22
N TYR A 28 -1.01 -7.32 -9.85
CA TYR A 28 -1.31 -6.57 -8.65
C TYR A 28 -2.57 -5.72 -8.80
N HIS A 29 -2.60 -4.83 -9.81
CA HIS A 29 -3.66 -3.83 -9.97
C HIS A 29 -5.01 -4.43 -10.40
N ASP A 30 -4.99 -5.45 -11.27
CA ASP A 30 -6.23 -6.02 -11.81
C ASP A 30 -6.83 -7.11 -10.89
N TYR A 31 -6.02 -7.74 -10.04
CA TYR A 31 -6.45 -8.92 -9.26
C TYR A 31 -6.15 -8.83 -7.77
N ALA A 32 -4.91 -8.52 -7.37
CA ALA A 32 -4.48 -8.67 -5.98
C ALA A 32 -4.93 -7.51 -5.07
N LYS A 33 -4.91 -6.26 -5.57
CA LYS A 33 -5.12 -5.03 -4.77
C LYS A 33 -6.45 -5.03 -4.01
N ASP A 34 -7.51 -5.53 -4.62
CA ASP A 34 -8.86 -5.51 -4.05
C ASP A 34 -9.24 -6.80 -3.30
N GLN A 35 -8.33 -7.78 -3.17
CA GLN A 35 -8.63 -9.00 -2.43
C GLN A 35 -8.72 -8.73 -0.92
N PRO A 36 -9.65 -9.40 -0.21
CA PRO A 36 -9.70 -9.31 1.24
C PRO A 36 -8.44 -9.93 1.87
N ILE A 37 -8.01 -9.36 2.99
CA ILE A 37 -6.92 -9.91 3.79
C ILE A 37 -7.48 -11.03 4.68
N TYR A 38 -6.93 -12.23 4.55
CA TYR A 38 -7.20 -13.35 5.44
C TYR A 38 -5.98 -13.63 6.32
N ASP A 39 -5.96 -13.04 7.52
CA ASP A 39 -4.85 -13.16 8.47
C ASP A 39 -5.09 -14.33 9.45
N TYR A 40 -4.78 -15.55 8.98
CA TYR A 40 -5.00 -16.79 9.75
C TYR A 40 -4.08 -16.94 10.97
N HIS A 41 -3.01 -16.14 11.03
CA HIS A 41 -2.02 -16.21 12.10
C HIS A 41 -1.59 -14.81 12.52
N CYS A 42 -2.36 -14.25 13.45
CA CYS A 42 -2.05 -12.99 14.09
C CYS A 42 -1.81 -13.16 15.59
N HIS A 43 -1.13 -12.19 16.19
CA HIS A 43 -0.91 -12.09 17.64
C HIS A 43 -1.53 -10.81 18.21
N LEU A 44 -2.62 -10.34 17.60
CA LEU A 44 -3.34 -9.18 18.11
C LEU A 44 -4.00 -9.50 19.46
N PRO A 45 -3.94 -8.59 20.45
CA PRO A 45 -4.62 -8.79 21.73
C PRO A 45 -6.14 -8.94 21.53
N PRO A 46 -6.76 -10.06 21.95
CA PRO A 46 -8.20 -10.28 21.77
C PRO A 46 -9.08 -9.20 22.40
N GLU A 47 -8.63 -8.63 23.52
CA GLU A 47 -9.33 -7.57 24.26
C GLU A 47 -9.49 -6.32 23.39
N GLN A 48 -8.45 -5.97 22.62
CA GLN A 48 -8.49 -4.85 21.69
C GLN A 48 -9.39 -5.08 20.47
N ILE A 49 -9.75 -6.32 20.18
CA ILE A 49 -10.72 -6.64 19.11
C ILE A 49 -12.14 -6.61 19.68
N ALA A 50 -12.32 -7.14 20.89
CA ALA A 50 -13.62 -7.29 21.54
C ALA A 50 -14.27 -5.96 21.97
N GLU A 51 -13.49 -5.00 22.44
CA GLU A 51 -14.02 -3.72 22.96
C GLU A 51 -14.47 -2.75 21.86
N THR A 52 -14.35 -3.13 20.57
CA THR A 52 -14.43 -2.22 19.42
C THR A 52 -13.71 -0.88 19.65
N PRO A 53 -12.52 -0.86 20.29
CA PRO A 53 -11.74 0.36 20.31
C PRO A 53 -11.39 0.68 18.86
N VAL A 54 -11.34 1.96 18.50
CA VAL A 54 -10.77 2.35 17.22
C VAL A 54 -9.30 1.92 17.26
N LEU A 55 -8.99 0.73 16.75
CA LEU A 55 -7.64 0.26 16.52
C LEU A 55 -7.07 1.19 15.46
N ARG A 56 -6.45 2.27 15.94
CA ARG A 56 -5.71 3.22 15.13
C ARG A 56 -4.41 2.55 14.71
N ILE A 57 -4.54 1.51 13.87
CA ILE A 57 -3.46 1.01 13.04
C ILE A 57 -3.19 2.16 12.07
N CYS A 58 -2.29 3.04 12.49
CA CYS A 58 -1.89 4.31 11.88
C CYS A 58 -2.50 4.59 10.49
N MET A 59 -3.73 5.12 10.48
CA MET A 59 -4.25 5.91 9.36
C MET A 59 -4.21 7.38 9.80
N THR A 60 -3.02 7.97 9.76
CA THR A 60 -2.85 9.42 9.69
C THR A 60 -1.82 9.77 8.65
N SER A 61 -2.31 10.04 7.44
CA SER A 61 -1.94 11.24 6.71
C SER A 61 -3.21 11.70 6.01
N GLY A 62 -3.86 12.69 6.62
CA GLY A 62 -4.63 13.68 5.87
C GLY A 62 -3.67 14.67 5.22
#